data_AF-A0A085ZDT7-F1
#
_entry.id   AF-A0A085ZDT7-F1
#
_cell.length_a   1.000
_cell.length_b   1.000
_cell.length_c   1.000
_cell.angle_alpha   90.00
_cell.angle_beta   90.00
_cell.angle_gamma   90.00
#
_symmetry.space_group_name_H-M   'P 1'
#
loop_
_entity.id
_entity.type
_entity.pdbx_description
1 polymer ?
#
loop_
_entity_poly.entity_id
_entity_poly.type
_entity_poly.pdbx_seq_one_letter_code
_entity_poly.pdbx_strand_id
1 'polypeptide(L)'
;RLFKEGCDWKGASGKIRHETYDTIIVGYAPGGVVVIWVYGQGTQVEIGRYKGKKTVISEEEIRSLEYPDKLFFQQSYRDKKMNNPGIVPPEVQKANKNKPIPYGLWDTYREKYSWKPTFLIQNEGEIGDFQFTGFNGEREDLFHERLINDDYKKRAIPKTLAFDWKDKKGEQYSGYIKFDEKLIFDAFKEIYKENKELQAEIEFRVNIPNDFITVTLKVNNNNIMINIGNVVEVFKVRK
;
A
#
# COMPACT_ATOMS: atom_id res chain seq x y z
N ARG A 1 -16.26 18.29 -0.96
CA ARG A 1 -16.11 18.19 0.51
C ARG A 1 -14.79 17.51 0.85
N LEU A 2 -14.52 16.31 0.34
CA LEU A 2 -13.25 15.57 0.53
C LEU A 2 -11.98 16.35 0.16
N PHE A 3 -11.93 17.09 -0.96
CA PHE A 3 -10.77 17.95 -1.29
C PHE A 3 -10.46 19.01 -0.22
N LYS A 4 -11.44 19.40 0.61
CA LYS A 4 -11.24 20.36 1.71
C LYS A 4 -10.88 19.68 3.03
N GLU A 5 -11.01 18.36 3.14
CA GLU A 5 -10.62 17.60 4.34
C GLU A 5 -9.10 17.43 4.41
N GLY A 6 -8.43 17.39 3.25
CA GLY A 6 -6.99 17.53 3.16
C GLY A 6 -6.17 16.45 3.87
N CYS A 7 -4.89 16.75 4.08
CA CYS A 7 -3.91 15.89 4.72
C CYS A 7 -2.83 16.73 5.40
N ASP A 8 -2.15 16.14 6.37
CA ASP A 8 -1.01 16.79 7.01
C ASP A 8 0.25 16.57 6.15
N TRP A 9 1.09 17.60 6.07
CA TRP A 9 2.38 17.59 5.37
C TRP A 9 3.48 18.17 6.25
N LYS A 10 4.62 17.47 6.32
CA LYS A 10 5.83 17.94 7.00
C LYS A 10 6.89 18.29 5.98
N GLY A 11 6.98 19.57 5.64
CA GLY A 11 8.01 20.07 4.72
C GLY A 11 9.40 20.13 5.38
N ALA A 12 10.42 20.52 4.61
CA ALA A 12 11.82 20.59 5.07
C ALA A 12 12.06 21.43 6.35
N SER A 13 11.14 22.35 6.68
CA SER A 13 11.20 23.12 7.93
C SER A 13 10.90 22.30 9.20
N GLY A 14 10.43 21.06 9.07
CA GLY A 14 9.99 20.21 10.17
C GLY A 14 8.61 20.56 10.74
N LYS A 15 8.00 21.68 10.32
CA LYS A 15 6.63 22.05 10.73
C LYS A 15 5.59 21.29 9.94
N ILE A 16 4.63 20.71 10.65
CA ILE A 16 3.43 20.11 10.06
C ILE A 16 2.45 21.22 9.67
N ARG A 17 1.94 21.16 8.44
CA ARG A 17 0.88 22.03 7.94
C ARG A 17 -0.22 21.19 7.30
N HIS A 18 -1.44 21.73 7.29
CA HIS A 18 -2.56 21.09 6.64
C HIS A 18 -2.68 21.57 5.19
N GLU A 19 -2.80 20.63 4.26
CA GLU A 19 -2.88 20.87 2.82
C GLU A 19 -4.10 20.17 2.23
N THR A 20 -4.65 20.71 1.15
CA THR A 20 -5.75 20.05 0.43
C THR A 20 -5.23 18.95 -0.48
N TYR A 21 -6.07 17.95 -0.78
CA TYR A 21 -5.80 17.05 -1.89
C TYR A 21 -5.75 17.84 -3.21
N ASP A 22 -4.80 17.52 -4.07
CA ASP A 22 -4.57 18.22 -5.34
C ASP A 22 -4.61 17.29 -6.56
N THR A 23 -4.68 15.98 -6.33
CA THR A 23 -4.54 14.96 -7.36
C THR A 23 -5.70 13.97 -7.30
N ILE A 24 -6.25 13.63 -8.47
CA ILE A 24 -7.17 12.49 -8.64
C ILE A 24 -6.40 11.35 -9.29
N ILE A 25 -6.49 10.17 -8.68
CA ILE A 25 -5.89 8.95 -9.22
C ILE A 25 -7.03 8.01 -9.61
N VAL A 26 -6.96 7.46 -10.83
CA VAL A 26 -7.94 6.50 -11.34
C VAL A 26 -7.24 5.19 -11.64
N GLY A 27 -7.69 4.13 -10.98
CA GLY A 27 -7.19 2.77 -11.14
C GLY A 27 -8.17 1.92 -11.91
N TYR A 28 -7.65 1.12 -12.82
CA TYR A 28 -8.42 0.23 -13.66
C TYR A 28 -8.02 -1.21 -13.37
N ALA A 29 -9.00 -2.07 -13.16
CA ALA A 29 -8.82 -3.50 -13.01
C ALA A 29 -9.73 -4.27 -13.99
N PRO A 30 -9.29 -5.46 -14.44
CA PRO A 30 -10.09 -6.34 -15.28
C PRO A 30 -11.53 -6.54 -14.79
N GLY A 31 -12.46 -6.67 -15.75
CA GLY A 31 -13.89 -6.78 -15.47
C GLY A 31 -14.59 -5.43 -15.35
N GLY A 32 -13.89 -4.35 -15.72
CA GLY A 32 -14.40 -2.99 -15.70
C GLY A 32 -14.38 -2.35 -14.32
N VAL A 33 -13.57 -2.86 -13.39
CA VAL A 33 -13.46 -2.24 -12.05
C VAL A 33 -12.69 -0.93 -12.19
N VAL A 34 -13.28 0.15 -11.69
CA VAL A 34 -12.66 1.48 -11.64
C VAL A 34 -12.65 1.94 -10.20
N VAL A 35 -11.50 2.32 -9.68
CA VAL A 35 -11.36 2.86 -8.32
C VAL A 35 -10.76 4.25 -8.43
N ILE A 36 -11.30 5.20 -7.66
CA ILE A 36 -10.89 6.59 -7.67
C ILE A 36 -10.34 6.92 -6.29
N TRP A 37 -9.14 7.51 -6.25
CA TRP A 37 -8.55 8.06 -5.04
C TRP A 37 -8.34 9.57 -5.19
N VAL A 38 -8.32 10.24 -4.05
CA VAL A 38 -7.69 11.56 -3.93
C VAL A 38 -6.30 11.38 -3.32
N TYR A 39 -5.35 12.17 -3.79
CA TYR A 39 -3.99 12.20 -3.28
C TYR A 39 -3.56 13.62 -2.95
N GLY A 40 -2.73 13.73 -1.92
CA GLY A 40 -2.02 14.93 -1.55
C GLY A 40 -0.93 14.56 -0.55
N GLN A 41 0.28 15.08 -0.77
CA GLN A 41 1.35 15.11 0.25
C GLN A 41 1.56 13.78 1.00
N GLY A 42 1.70 12.68 0.25
CA GLY A 42 1.94 11.33 0.81
C GLY A 42 0.68 10.54 1.18
N THR A 43 -0.45 11.22 1.37
CA THR A 43 -1.73 10.59 1.71
C THR A 43 -2.55 10.29 0.47
N GLN A 44 -3.07 9.06 0.36
CA GLN A 44 -3.97 8.63 -0.72
C GLN A 44 -5.19 7.90 -0.14
N VAL A 45 -6.40 8.38 -0.42
CA VAL A 45 -7.65 7.84 0.14
C VAL A 45 -8.61 7.43 -0.96
N GLU A 46 -9.20 6.23 -0.85
CA GLU A 46 -10.21 5.77 -1.80
C GLU A 46 -11.51 6.58 -1.60
N ILE A 47 -12.02 7.18 -2.67
CA ILE A 47 -13.25 7.98 -2.65
C ILE A 47 -14.39 7.38 -3.47
N GLY A 48 -14.13 6.31 -4.22
CA GLY A 48 -15.19 5.62 -4.94
C GLY A 48 -14.71 4.40 -5.72
N ARG A 49 -15.62 3.44 -5.84
CA ARG A 49 -15.45 2.24 -6.66
C ARG A 49 -16.65 2.08 -7.57
N TYR A 50 -16.37 1.95 -8.87
CA TYR A 50 -17.35 1.92 -9.94
C TYR A 50 -17.14 0.66 -10.79
N LYS A 51 -18.13 0.33 -11.61
CA LYS A 51 -18.05 -0.76 -12.58
C LYS A 51 -18.44 -0.23 -13.95
N GLY A 52 -17.51 -0.29 -14.89
CA GLY A 52 -17.76 0.02 -16.29
C GLY A 52 -18.77 -0.97 -16.88
N LYS A 53 -19.64 -0.46 -17.75
CA LYS A 53 -20.51 -1.30 -18.58
C LYS A 53 -19.70 -1.83 -19.74
N LYS A 54 -19.69 -3.16 -19.92
CA LYS A 54 -19.06 -3.78 -21.10
C LYS A 54 -19.70 -3.19 -22.35
N THR A 55 -18.86 -2.65 -23.21
CA THR A 55 -19.26 -1.98 -24.45
C THR A 55 -18.46 -2.58 -25.60
N VAL A 56 -19.09 -2.70 -26.77
CA VAL A 56 -18.44 -3.08 -28.01
C VAL A 56 -18.27 -1.81 -28.83
N ILE A 57 -17.03 -1.48 -29.16
CA ILE A 57 -16.69 -0.33 -30.01
C ILE A 57 -16.80 -0.80 -31.46
N SER A 58 -17.52 -0.04 -32.28
CA SER A 58 -17.77 -0.41 -33.68
C SER A 58 -16.49 -0.35 -34.52
N GLU A 59 -16.41 -1.11 -35.61
CA GLU A 59 -15.27 -1.03 -36.52
C GLU A 59 -15.12 0.36 -37.16
N GLU A 60 -16.24 1.03 -37.43
CA GLU A 60 -16.27 2.39 -37.95
C GLU A 60 -15.64 3.38 -36.97
N GLU A 61 -16.03 3.30 -35.69
CA GLU A 61 -15.44 4.10 -34.61
C GLU A 61 -13.94 3.81 -34.47
N ILE A 62 -13.53 2.54 -34.45
CA ILE A 62 -12.10 2.16 -34.42
C ILE A 62 -11.34 2.71 -35.63
N ARG A 63 -11.94 2.70 -36.83
CA ARG A 63 -11.32 3.23 -38.05
C ARG A 63 -11.13 4.74 -37.98
N SER A 64 -12.05 5.45 -37.32
CA SER A 64 -12.03 6.90 -37.13
C SER A 64 -11.02 7.39 -36.08
N LEU A 65 -10.52 6.51 -35.20
CA LEU A 65 -9.50 6.86 -34.21
C LEU A 65 -8.19 7.28 -34.88
N GLU A 66 -7.57 8.33 -34.34
CA GLU A 66 -6.24 8.77 -34.75
C GLU A 66 -5.14 7.94 -34.07
N TYR A 67 -3.89 8.14 -34.52
CA TYR A 67 -2.72 7.63 -33.82
C TYR A 67 -2.48 8.44 -32.54
N PRO A 68 -2.14 7.81 -31.40
CA PRO A 68 -1.83 6.39 -31.22
C PRO A 68 -3.04 5.51 -30.84
N ASP A 69 -4.22 6.09 -30.62
CA ASP A 69 -5.38 5.39 -30.02
C ASP A 69 -5.84 4.17 -30.83
N LYS A 70 -5.80 4.27 -32.16
CA LYS A 70 -6.12 3.15 -33.06
C LYS A 70 -5.26 1.91 -32.82
N LEU A 71 -4.03 2.06 -32.31
CA LEU A 71 -3.14 0.93 -32.04
C LEU A 71 -3.64 0.02 -30.92
N PHE A 72 -4.38 0.56 -29.94
CA PHE A 72 -4.90 -0.25 -28.82
C PHE A 72 -5.86 -1.35 -29.29
N PHE A 73 -6.48 -1.18 -30.46
CA PHE A 73 -7.38 -2.15 -31.08
C PHE A 73 -6.67 -3.21 -31.93
N GLN A 74 -5.38 -3.06 -32.21
CA GLN A 74 -4.59 -4.01 -32.99
C GLN A 74 -4.00 -5.11 -32.11
N GLN A 75 -4.30 -6.37 -32.44
CA GLN A 75 -3.81 -7.54 -31.68
C GLN A 75 -2.27 -7.60 -31.65
N SER A 76 -1.62 -7.41 -32.79
CA SER A 76 -0.16 -7.42 -32.91
C SER A 76 0.52 -6.36 -32.02
N TYR A 77 -0.08 -5.18 -31.89
CA TYR A 77 0.41 -4.13 -30.99
C TYR A 77 0.31 -4.54 -29.53
N ARG A 78 -0.86 -5.07 -29.11
CA ARG A 78 -1.07 -5.59 -27.75
C ARG A 78 -0.07 -6.70 -27.43
N ASP A 79 0.10 -7.67 -28.33
CA ASP A 79 1.03 -8.78 -28.14
C ASP A 79 2.48 -8.29 -28.03
N LYS A 80 2.89 -7.35 -28.90
CA LYS A 80 4.23 -6.75 -28.83
C LYS A 80 4.47 -6.05 -27.50
N LYS A 81 3.48 -5.33 -26.96
CA LYS A 81 3.59 -4.63 -25.68
C LYS A 81 3.64 -5.60 -24.50
N MET A 82 2.76 -6.61 -24.47
CA MET A 82 2.68 -7.59 -23.39
C MET A 82 3.90 -8.52 -23.32
N ASN A 83 4.55 -8.79 -24.46
CA ASN A 83 5.76 -9.61 -24.52
C ASN A 83 7.07 -8.80 -24.38
N ASN A 84 7.00 -7.46 -24.32
CA ASN A 84 8.19 -6.62 -24.18
C ASN A 84 8.67 -6.64 -22.73
N PRO A 85 9.89 -7.16 -22.43
CA PRO A 85 10.41 -7.25 -21.07
C PRO A 85 10.66 -5.89 -20.40
N GLY A 86 10.84 -4.81 -21.18
CA GLY A 86 10.97 -3.44 -20.66
C GLY A 86 9.62 -2.79 -20.30
N ILE A 87 8.50 -3.41 -20.66
CA ILE A 87 7.14 -2.92 -20.31
C ILE A 87 6.49 -3.86 -19.31
N VAL A 88 6.51 -5.17 -19.59
CA VAL A 88 6.02 -6.21 -18.68
C VAL A 88 7.21 -7.09 -18.31
N PRO A 89 7.70 -7.02 -17.06
CA PRO A 89 8.86 -7.82 -16.65
C PRO A 89 8.67 -9.33 -16.88
N PRO A 90 9.71 -10.08 -17.28
CA PRO A 90 9.61 -11.51 -17.59
C PRO A 90 8.99 -12.37 -16.48
N GLU A 91 9.28 -12.05 -15.22
CA GLU A 91 8.71 -12.72 -14.06
C GLU A 91 7.19 -12.53 -13.97
N VAL A 92 6.68 -11.33 -14.32
CA VAL A 92 5.25 -11.04 -14.39
C VAL A 92 4.61 -11.78 -15.55
N GLN A 93 5.26 -11.82 -16.72
CA GLN A 93 4.79 -12.58 -17.88
C GLN A 93 4.67 -14.07 -17.53
N LYS A 94 5.72 -14.66 -16.95
CA LYS A 94 5.74 -16.06 -16.52
C LYS A 94 4.70 -16.35 -15.44
N ALA A 95 4.58 -15.47 -14.45
CA ALA A 95 3.64 -15.64 -13.35
C ALA A 95 2.17 -15.60 -13.80
N ASN A 96 1.85 -14.95 -14.93
CA ASN A 96 0.48 -14.81 -15.43
C ASN A 96 0.19 -15.61 -16.71
N LYS A 97 1.19 -16.29 -17.28
CA LYS A 97 1.03 -17.08 -18.51
C LYS A 97 -0.07 -18.13 -18.33
N ASN A 98 -1.04 -18.14 -19.25
CA ASN A 98 -2.18 -19.06 -19.28
C ASN A 98 -3.04 -19.08 -18.01
N LYS A 99 -2.93 -18.06 -17.14
CA LYS A 99 -3.82 -17.93 -15.99
C LYS A 99 -5.08 -17.16 -16.39
N PRO A 100 -6.25 -17.56 -15.87
CA PRO A 100 -7.45 -16.75 -16.05
C PRO A 100 -7.28 -15.40 -15.36
N ILE A 101 -8.03 -14.42 -15.83
CA ILE A 101 -8.14 -13.14 -15.15
C ILE A 101 -8.76 -13.38 -13.75
N PRO A 102 -8.11 -12.91 -12.66
CA PRO A 102 -8.61 -13.11 -11.31
C PRO A 102 -9.72 -12.09 -10.99
N TYR A 103 -10.88 -12.23 -11.64
CA TYR A 103 -12.03 -11.37 -11.37
C TYR A 103 -12.41 -11.42 -9.88
N GLY A 104 -12.70 -10.25 -9.29
CA GLY A 104 -13.05 -10.11 -7.88
C GLY A 104 -11.86 -9.96 -6.92
N LEU A 105 -10.62 -10.23 -7.35
CA LEU A 105 -9.42 -10.08 -6.51
C LEU A 105 -9.29 -8.66 -5.93
N TRP A 106 -9.43 -7.63 -6.76
CA TRP A 106 -9.29 -6.25 -6.28
C TRP A 106 -10.37 -5.81 -5.29
N ASP A 107 -11.54 -6.47 -5.29
CA ASP A 107 -12.57 -6.19 -4.30
C ASP A 107 -12.18 -6.76 -2.92
N THR A 108 -11.37 -7.83 -2.85
CA THR A 108 -10.89 -8.38 -1.57
C THR A 108 -9.84 -7.47 -0.92
N TYR A 109 -9.04 -6.77 -1.72
CA TYR A 109 -8.03 -5.83 -1.19
C TYR A 109 -8.66 -4.63 -0.48
N ARG A 110 -9.91 -4.28 -0.83
CA ARG A 110 -10.65 -3.15 -0.26
C ARG A 110 -11.18 -3.42 1.15
N GLU A 111 -11.11 -4.67 1.63
CA GLU A 111 -11.50 -4.97 3.00
C GLU A 111 -10.59 -4.21 3.98
N LYS A 112 -11.23 -3.48 4.91
CA LYS A 112 -10.53 -2.70 5.94
C LYS A 112 -10.73 -3.36 7.30
N TYR A 113 -9.65 -3.38 8.06
CA TYR A 113 -9.56 -3.99 9.38
C TYR A 113 -9.16 -2.91 10.39
N SER A 114 -9.58 -3.05 11.65
CA SER A 114 -9.27 -2.05 12.67
C SER A 114 -7.89 -2.32 13.26
N TRP A 115 -6.87 -1.58 12.83
CA TRP A 115 -5.51 -1.76 13.36
C TRP A 115 -4.74 -0.46 13.52
N LYS A 116 -3.73 -0.48 14.40
CA LYS A 116 -2.73 0.59 14.57
C LYS A 116 -1.30 0.04 14.58
N PRO A 117 -0.29 0.82 14.15
CA PRO A 117 1.10 0.44 14.29
C PRO A 117 1.58 0.67 15.73
N THR A 118 2.39 -0.24 16.26
CA THR A 118 3.09 -0.07 17.55
C THR A 118 4.57 -0.39 17.39
N PHE A 119 5.44 0.28 18.16
CA PHE A 119 6.88 0.20 17.94
C PHE A 119 7.62 -0.12 19.24
N LEU A 120 8.53 -1.07 19.16
CA LEU A 120 9.46 -1.42 20.22
C LEU A 120 10.89 -1.23 19.71
N ILE A 121 11.43 -0.04 19.95
CA ILE A 121 12.80 0.30 19.63
C ILE A 121 13.67 -0.03 20.86
N GLN A 122 14.61 -0.95 20.70
CA GLN A 122 15.48 -1.38 21.80
C GLN A 122 16.44 -0.26 22.22
N ASN A 123 16.98 -0.36 23.43
CA ASN A 123 17.97 0.58 23.98
C ASN A 123 17.50 2.05 24.05
N GLU A 124 16.27 2.31 24.53
CA GLU A 124 15.74 3.68 24.69
C GLU A 124 15.69 4.49 23.38
N GLY A 125 15.61 3.81 22.22
CA GLY A 125 15.50 4.48 20.93
C GLY A 125 14.15 5.18 20.74
N GLU A 126 14.15 6.19 19.87
CA GLU A 126 13.00 7.06 19.61
C GLU A 126 12.46 6.80 18.20
N ILE A 127 11.15 6.55 18.09
CA ILE A 127 10.47 6.37 16.80
C ILE A 127 10.42 7.69 16.04
N GLY A 128 10.63 7.64 14.72
CA GLY A 128 10.47 8.77 13.80
C GLY A 128 9.11 8.74 13.10
N ASP A 129 9.11 9.15 11.83
CA ASP A 129 7.93 9.13 10.99
C ASP A 129 7.65 7.71 10.47
N PHE A 130 6.38 7.38 10.27
CA PHE A 130 5.91 6.10 9.74
C PHE A 130 5.06 6.34 8.49
N GLN A 131 5.19 5.49 7.50
CA GLN A 131 4.35 5.50 6.31
C GLN A 131 3.98 4.08 5.88
N PHE A 132 2.82 3.92 5.27
CA PHE A 132 2.47 2.66 4.62
C PHE A 132 1.62 2.84 3.36
N THR A 133 1.66 1.82 2.51
CA THR A 133 0.75 1.66 1.37
C THR A 133 -0.02 0.35 1.54
N GLY A 134 -1.35 0.40 1.45
CA GLY A 134 -2.23 -0.76 1.51
C GLY A 134 -2.34 -1.51 0.17
N PHE A 135 -2.80 -2.77 0.21
CA PHE A 135 -3.08 -3.54 -1.00
C PHE A 135 -4.18 -2.93 -1.88
N ASN A 136 -5.10 -2.15 -1.29
CA ASN A 136 -6.09 -1.36 -2.04
C ASN A 136 -5.51 -0.06 -2.65
N GLY A 137 -4.22 0.23 -2.47
CA GLY A 137 -3.58 1.43 -3.00
C GLY A 137 -3.73 2.68 -2.13
N GLU A 138 -4.43 2.64 -1.01
CA GLU A 138 -4.40 3.75 -0.04
C GLU A 138 -3.02 3.93 0.57
N ARG A 139 -2.69 5.16 0.96
CA ARG A 139 -1.41 5.55 1.56
C ARG A 139 -1.66 6.48 2.74
N GLU A 140 -0.89 6.29 3.80
CA GLU A 140 -0.97 7.13 5.00
C GLU A 140 0.45 7.40 5.51
N ASP A 141 0.76 8.69 5.67
CA ASP A 141 1.97 9.17 6.32
C ASP A 141 1.59 9.67 7.73
N LEU A 142 2.24 9.12 8.74
CA LEU A 142 2.09 9.46 10.15
C LEU A 142 3.42 10.03 10.66
N PHE A 143 3.50 11.36 10.73
CA PHE A 143 4.64 12.03 11.35
C PHE A 143 4.71 11.70 12.85
N HIS A 144 5.91 11.66 13.41
CA HIS A 144 6.16 11.32 14.82
C HIS A 144 5.14 11.96 15.79
N GLU A 145 4.88 13.26 15.64
CA GLU A 145 3.98 14.05 16.50
C GLU A 145 2.52 13.56 16.47
N ARG A 146 2.10 12.95 15.35
CA ARG A 146 0.78 12.34 15.17
C ARG A 146 0.80 10.85 15.52
N LEU A 147 1.89 10.16 15.19
CA LEU A 147 2.06 8.72 15.37
C LEU A 147 1.94 8.31 16.84
N ILE A 148 2.53 9.09 17.76
CA ILE A 148 2.46 8.82 19.21
C ILE A 148 1.04 8.84 19.78
N ASN A 149 0.11 9.50 19.08
CA ASN A 149 -1.30 9.61 19.45
C ASN A 149 -2.21 8.87 18.45
N ASP A 150 -1.65 8.02 17.57
CA ASP A 150 -2.44 7.24 16.63
C ASP A 150 -3.24 6.15 17.37
N ASP A 151 -4.49 5.97 16.93
CA ASP A 151 -5.41 5.01 17.51
C ASP A 151 -5.89 4.02 16.43
N TYR A 152 -6.67 3.02 16.85
CA TYR A 152 -7.23 2.03 15.94
C TYR A 152 -8.12 2.70 14.89
N LYS A 153 -7.73 2.53 13.63
CA LYS A 153 -8.50 3.00 12.47
C LYS A 153 -8.77 1.83 11.53
N LYS A 154 -9.86 1.92 10.78
CA LYS A 154 -10.16 0.98 9.69
C LYS A 154 -9.19 1.25 8.54
N ARG A 155 -8.18 0.39 8.42
CA ARG A 155 -7.10 0.46 7.43
C ARG A 155 -7.09 -0.80 6.58
N ALA A 156 -6.67 -0.68 5.33
CA ALA A 156 -6.42 -1.84 4.48
C ALA A 156 -5.24 -2.67 5.00
N ILE A 157 -5.12 -3.91 4.52
CA ILE A 157 -3.95 -4.76 4.77
C ILE A 157 -2.71 -4.09 4.17
N PRO A 158 -1.60 -3.91 4.92
CA PRO A 158 -0.43 -3.21 4.42
C PRO A 158 0.32 -4.06 3.38
N LYS A 159 0.70 -3.43 2.27
CA LYS A 159 1.52 -4.02 1.21
C LYS A 159 2.99 -3.70 1.41
N THR A 160 3.27 -2.44 1.68
CA THR A 160 4.62 -1.94 1.99
C THR A 160 4.53 -0.94 3.12
N LEU A 161 5.57 -0.84 3.93
CA LEU A 161 5.70 0.17 4.96
C LEU A 161 7.14 0.59 5.16
N ALA A 162 7.32 1.80 5.67
CA ALA A 162 8.61 2.30 6.07
C ALA A 162 8.47 3.14 7.33
N PHE A 163 9.52 3.14 8.15
CA PHE A 163 9.61 4.04 9.30
C PHE A 163 11.05 4.32 9.67
N ASP A 164 11.25 5.48 10.28
CA ASP A 164 12.54 5.90 10.79
C ASP A 164 12.61 5.75 12.30
N TRP A 165 13.80 5.62 12.85
CA TRP A 165 14.03 5.73 14.30
C TRP A 165 15.45 6.23 14.57
N LYS A 166 15.67 6.68 15.80
CA LYS A 166 16.99 7.02 16.32
C LYS A 166 17.35 6.08 17.45
N ASP A 167 18.61 5.67 17.50
CA ASP A 167 19.13 4.97 18.67
C ASP A 167 19.45 5.96 19.81
N LYS A 168 19.88 5.44 20.97
CA LYS A 168 20.28 6.26 22.13
C LYS A 168 21.39 7.27 21.85
N LYS A 169 22.22 7.01 20.83
CA LYS A 169 23.33 7.90 20.42
C LYS A 169 22.86 8.97 19.42
N GLY A 170 21.58 8.94 19.04
CA GLY A 170 21.01 9.82 18.04
C GLY A 170 21.38 9.43 16.60
N GLU A 171 21.90 8.22 16.38
CA GLU A 171 22.13 7.68 15.04
C GLU A 171 20.79 7.32 14.41
N GLN A 172 20.56 7.76 13.17
CA GLN A 172 19.29 7.58 12.47
C GLN A 172 19.32 6.34 11.59
N TYR A 173 18.20 5.62 11.61
CA TYR A 173 17.96 4.41 10.84
C TYR A 173 16.61 4.52 10.14
N SER A 174 16.47 3.77 9.04
CA SER A 174 15.22 3.61 8.31
C SER A 174 15.00 2.14 8.00
N GLY A 175 13.76 1.70 8.14
CA GLY A 175 13.32 0.35 7.85
C GLY A 175 12.34 0.35 6.70
N TYR A 176 12.47 -0.59 5.78
CA TYR A 176 11.51 -0.84 4.72
C TYR A 176 11.06 -2.30 4.76
N ILE A 177 9.75 -2.52 4.69
CA ILE A 177 9.15 -3.85 4.69
C ILE A 177 8.18 -3.97 3.52
N LYS A 178 8.33 -5.04 2.73
CA LYS A 178 7.37 -5.45 1.70
C LYS A 178 6.82 -6.82 2.07
N PHE A 179 5.51 -6.87 2.28
CA PHE A 179 4.82 -8.09 2.68
C PHE A 179 4.59 -9.03 1.51
N ASP A 180 4.77 -10.32 1.75
CA ASP A 180 4.19 -11.34 0.88
C ASP A 180 2.66 -11.32 1.00
N GLU A 181 1.99 -11.23 -0.14
CA GLU A 181 0.53 -11.10 -0.21
C GLU A 181 -0.18 -12.29 0.42
N LYS A 182 0.25 -13.52 0.12
CA LYS A 182 -0.44 -14.70 0.64
C LYS A 182 -0.30 -14.77 2.16
N LEU A 183 0.91 -14.59 2.67
CA LEU A 183 1.19 -14.72 4.11
C LEU A 183 0.44 -13.68 4.94
N ILE A 184 0.43 -12.41 4.51
CA ILE A 184 -0.24 -11.38 5.28
C ILE A 184 -1.77 -11.50 5.21
N PHE A 185 -2.34 -11.86 4.05
CA PHE A 185 -3.78 -12.09 3.94
C PHE A 185 -4.23 -13.30 4.79
N ASP A 186 -3.45 -14.38 4.80
CA ASP A 186 -3.73 -15.53 5.65
C ASP A 186 -3.70 -15.15 7.15
N ALA A 187 -2.72 -14.33 7.57
CA ALA A 187 -2.61 -13.86 8.95
C ALA A 187 -3.79 -12.97 9.37
N PHE A 188 -4.19 -12.01 8.53
CA PHE A 188 -5.38 -11.18 8.80
C PHE A 188 -6.65 -12.03 8.81
N LYS A 189 -6.81 -12.95 7.85
CA LYS A 189 -7.97 -13.84 7.82
C LYS A 189 -8.08 -14.68 9.09
N GLU A 190 -6.96 -15.20 9.60
CA GLU A 190 -6.95 -15.99 10.84
C GLU A 190 -7.30 -15.14 12.06
N ILE A 191 -6.68 -13.96 12.23
CA ILE A 191 -6.92 -13.08 13.39
C ILE A 191 -8.36 -12.58 13.43
N TYR A 192 -8.93 -12.21 12.29
CA TYR A 192 -10.26 -11.60 12.20
C TYR A 192 -11.37 -12.60 11.88
N LYS A 193 -11.08 -13.91 11.87
CA LYS A 193 -12.00 -14.97 11.47
C LYS A 193 -13.31 -14.95 12.24
N GLU A 194 -13.23 -14.82 13.56
CA GLU A 194 -14.39 -14.87 14.47
C GLU A 194 -15.07 -13.50 14.62
N ASN A 195 -14.31 -12.41 14.48
CA ASN A 195 -14.83 -11.05 14.63
C ASN A 195 -14.01 -10.02 13.82
N LYS A 196 -14.64 -9.43 12.79
CA LYS A 196 -14.03 -8.38 11.95
C LYS A 196 -13.87 -7.01 12.64
N GLU A 197 -14.47 -6.84 13.81
CA GLU A 197 -14.39 -5.62 14.62
C GLU A 197 -13.31 -5.67 15.70
N LEU A 198 -12.49 -6.72 15.73
CA LEU A 198 -11.32 -6.78 16.61
C LEU A 198 -10.39 -5.59 16.35
N GLN A 199 -9.73 -5.12 17.41
CA GLN A 199 -8.72 -4.08 17.34
C GLN A 199 -7.35 -4.74 17.42
N ALA A 200 -6.59 -4.71 16.32
CA ALA A 200 -5.27 -5.31 16.24
C ALA A 200 -4.15 -4.29 16.31
N GLU A 201 -3.01 -4.73 16.82
CA GLU A 201 -1.76 -4.00 16.74
C GLU A 201 -0.84 -4.69 15.75
N ILE A 202 -0.20 -3.91 14.88
CA ILE A 202 0.96 -4.39 14.12
C ILE A 202 2.19 -3.88 14.86
N GLU A 203 2.79 -4.75 15.67
CA GLU A 203 4.00 -4.44 16.44
C GLU A 203 5.24 -4.60 15.56
N PHE A 204 6.02 -3.53 15.46
CA PHE A 204 7.36 -3.48 14.87
C PHE A 204 8.40 -3.48 15.97
N ARG A 205 9.21 -4.54 16.05
CA ARG A 205 10.30 -4.64 17.01
C ARG A 205 11.64 -4.58 16.29
N VAL A 206 12.39 -3.51 16.52
CA VAL A 206 13.76 -3.38 16.04
C VAL A 206 14.68 -4.20 16.95
N ASN A 207 15.64 -4.92 16.39
CA ASN A 207 16.61 -5.67 17.18
C ASN A 207 17.73 -4.78 17.75
N ILE A 208 18.46 -5.28 18.76
CA ILE A 208 19.53 -4.53 19.44
C ILE A 208 20.60 -3.96 18.46
N PRO A 209 21.06 -4.72 17.45
CA PRO A 209 21.99 -4.20 16.44
C PRO A 209 21.46 -3.12 15.49
N ASN A 210 20.15 -2.86 15.45
CA ASN A 210 19.49 -2.01 14.46
C ASN A 210 19.72 -2.46 13.00
N ASP A 211 19.65 -3.77 12.74
CA ASP A 211 19.79 -4.34 11.39
C ASP A 211 18.63 -5.26 10.98
N PHE A 212 17.66 -5.48 11.88
CA PHE A 212 16.50 -6.32 11.62
C PHE A 212 15.24 -5.82 12.35
N ILE A 213 14.08 -6.07 11.74
CA ILE A 213 12.77 -5.72 12.29
C ILE A 213 11.89 -6.97 12.30
N THR A 214 11.37 -7.34 13.47
CA THR A 214 10.31 -8.34 13.63
C THR A 214 8.95 -7.67 13.55
N VAL A 215 8.00 -8.28 12.81
CA VAL A 215 6.63 -7.75 12.69
C VAL A 215 5.64 -8.77 13.19
N THR A 216 4.79 -8.38 14.15
CA THR A 216 3.78 -9.26 14.75
C THR A 216 2.41 -8.60 14.68
N LEU A 217 1.43 -9.32 14.14
CA LEU A 217 0.02 -8.97 14.25
C LEU A 217 -0.52 -9.50 15.58
N LYS A 218 -1.01 -8.61 16.44
CA LYS A 218 -1.46 -8.93 17.80
C LYS A 218 -2.92 -8.55 18.01
N VAL A 219 -3.69 -9.46 18.61
CA VAL A 219 -5.04 -9.19 19.13
C VAL A 219 -5.21 -9.95 20.43
N ASN A 220 -5.44 -9.25 21.55
CA ASN A 220 -5.56 -9.87 22.87
C ASN A 220 -4.36 -10.79 23.16
N ASN A 221 -4.59 -12.09 23.37
CA ASN A 221 -3.54 -13.10 23.59
C ASN A 221 -3.07 -13.82 22.30
N ASN A 222 -3.65 -13.49 21.14
CA ASN A 222 -3.30 -14.11 19.87
C ASN A 222 -2.27 -13.26 19.13
N ASN A 223 -1.15 -13.87 18.77
CA ASN A 223 -0.04 -13.21 18.10
C ASN A 223 0.41 -14.03 16.89
N ILE A 224 0.47 -13.42 15.71
CA ILE A 224 0.99 -14.05 14.49
C ILE A 224 2.17 -13.23 13.98
N MET A 225 3.33 -13.87 13.81
CA MET A 225 4.48 -13.22 13.16
C MET A 225 4.23 -13.11 11.67
N ILE A 226 4.33 -11.92 11.10
CA ILE A 226 3.93 -11.62 9.72
C ILE A 226 5.07 -11.18 8.82
N ASN A 227 6.33 -11.21 9.28
CA ASN A 227 7.51 -10.89 8.48
C ASN A 227 8.36 -12.08 8.03
N ILE A 228 7.97 -13.32 8.35
CA ILE A 228 8.67 -14.51 7.87
C ILE A 228 8.43 -14.63 6.35
N GLY A 229 9.50 -14.62 5.55
CA GLY A 229 9.42 -14.70 4.08
C GLY A 229 9.21 -13.35 3.37
N ASN A 230 9.16 -12.24 4.13
CA ASN A 230 9.06 -10.90 3.56
C ASN A 230 10.43 -10.32 3.23
N VAL A 231 10.43 -9.28 2.39
CA VAL A 231 11.61 -8.41 2.25
C VAL A 231 11.61 -7.44 3.42
N VAL A 232 12.66 -7.48 4.23
CA VAL A 232 12.91 -6.56 5.34
C VAL A 232 14.30 -5.97 5.15
N GLU A 233 14.37 -4.67 4.99
CA GLU A 233 15.62 -3.95 4.77
C GLU A 233 15.77 -2.87 5.84
N VAL A 234 16.96 -2.77 6.42
CA VAL A 234 17.30 -1.76 7.43
C VAL A 234 18.55 -1.03 6.97
N PHE A 235 18.50 0.30 7.02
CA PHE A 235 19.57 1.17 6.55
C PHE A 235 19.93 2.18 7.64
N LYS A 236 21.23 2.38 7.85
CA LYS A 236 21.74 3.51 8.64
C LYS A 236 21.76 4.76 7.75
N VAL A 237 21.06 5.80 8.17
CA VAL A 237 21.00 7.07 7.43
C VAL A 237 22.31 7.83 7.67
N ARG A 238 23.08 8.03 6.60
CA ARG A 238 24.31 8.85 6.65
C ARG A 238 23.91 10.32 6.56
N LYS A 239 24.48 11.12 7.46
CA LYS A 239 24.44 12.59 7.39
C LYS A 239 25.31 13.11 6.25
#